data_AF-A0AAW1NXN8-F1
#
_entry.id   AF-A0AAW1NXN8-F1
#
_cell.length_a   1.000
_cell.length_b   1.000
_cell.length_c   1.000
_cell.angle_alpha   90.00
_cell.angle_beta   90.00
_cell.angle_gamma   90.00
#
_symmetry.space_group_name_H-M   'P 1'
#
loop_
_entity.id
_entity.type
_entity.pdbx_description
1 polymer ?
#
loop_
_entity_poly.entity_id
_entity_poly.type
_entity_poly.pdbx_seq_one_letter_code
_entity_poly.pdbx_strand_id
1 'polypeptide(L)'
;MHCVLCKSLVFDCVAAQPCEHKYCRECISRFQDCPLCGRDIDNVETDAACQGTVNDFINRHAHQEVPNGHSNGPVSEVQTPAAFFLDLGLTSLAGRNYSAALARLDRCRQLLLEQGDADRPSVKLGAVCGSQGDCSMQLGQMQDAAAHYRESIDHLSQAPEPNTEAQQALTVSLNKLGDLAYWQGDVQAARDTYHKALMVRQKLLEASQADDSSTEHAGLAVDVAVSLGKLMDADKVLEAVGC
;
A
#
# COMPACT_ATOMS: atom_id res chain seq x y z
N MET A 1 -24.30 4.80 -3.11
CA MET A 1 -23.28 4.76 -4.18
C MET A 1 -22.21 3.75 -3.83
N HIS A 2 -22.61 2.48 -3.62
CA HIS A 2 -21.68 1.41 -3.26
C HIS A 2 -21.59 0.44 -4.42
N CYS A 3 -20.38 0.05 -4.78
CA CYS A 3 -20.16 -1.01 -5.74
C CYS A 3 -20.41 -2.34 -5.02
N VAL A 4 -21.35 -3.13 -5.54
CA VAL A 4 -21.71 -4.43 -4.92
C VAL A 4 -20.60 -5.47 -4.96
N LEU A 5 -19.64 -5.30 -5.88
CA LEU A 5 -18.53 -6.22 -6.08
C LEU A 5 -17.43 -6.02 -5.04
N CYS A 6 -17.02 -4.78 -4.79
CA CYS A 6 -16.00 -4.48 -3.77
C CYS A 6 -16.58 -4.07 -2.42
N LYS A 7 -17.92 -4.00 -2.28
CA LYS A 7 -18.63 -3.57 -1.07
C LYS A 7 -18.10 -2.25 -0.51
N SER A 8 -17.69 -1.35 -1.40
CA SER A 8 -17.04 -0.08 -1.06
C SER A 8 -17.62 1.02 -1.94
N LEU A 9 -17.30 2.28 -1.63
CA LEU A 9 -17.70 3.42 -2.42
C LEU A 9 -17.24 3.22 -3.88
N VAL A 10 -18.13 3.52 -4.83
CA VAL A 10 -17.82 3.40 -6.25
C VAL A 10 -16.63 4.31 -6.60
N PHE A 11 -15.70 3.81 -7.41
CA PHE A 11 -14.53 4.54 -7.88
C PHE A 11 -14.37 4.33 -9.37
N ASP A 12 -14.16 5.42 -10.12
CA ASP A 12 -14.27 5.45 -11.59
C ASP A 12 -15.60 4.83 -12.02
N CYS A 13 -16.69 5.55 -11.69
CA CYS A 13 -18.05 5.06 -11.84
C CYS A 13 -18.37 4.79 -13.30
N VAL A 14 -18.84 3.57 -13.56
CA VAL A 14 -19.27 3.12 -14.88
C VAL A 14 -20.65 2.48 -14.80
N ALA A 15 -21.38 2.57 -15.91
CA ALA A 15 -22.65 1.89 -16.13
C ALA A 15 -22.46 0.73 -17.12
N ALA A 16 -22.94 -0.46 -16.77
CA ALA A 16 -22.97 -1.61 -17.67
C ALA A 16 -24.18 -1.51 -18.61
N GLN A 17 -23.98 -1.52 -19.92
CA GLN A 17 -25.08 -1.47 -20.88
C GLN A 17 -25.57 -2.87 -21.26
N PRO A 18 -26.88 -3.05 -21.49
CA PRO A 18 -27.93 -2.02 -21.50
C PRO A 18 -28.69 -1.85 -20.17
N CYS A 19 -28.24 -2.48 -19.07
CA CYS A 19 -28.97 -2.48 -17.80
C CYS A 19 -28.72 -1.26 -16.89
N GLU A 20 -27.77 -0.39 -17.25
CA GLU A 20 -27.37 0.84 -16.55
C GLU A 20 -26.93 0.66 -15.09
N HIS A 21 -26.68 -0.59 -14.67
CA HIS A 21 -26.19 -0.88 -13.33
C HIS A 21 -24.77 -0.35 -13.12
N LYS A 22 -24.54 0.27 -11.96
CA LYS A 22 -23.32 1.03 -11.68
C LYS A 22 -22.30 0.25 -10.86
N TYR A 23 -21.05 0.32 -11.28
CA TYR A 23 -19.92 -0.38 -10.65
C TYR A 23 -18.67 0.50 -10.65
N CYS A 24 -17.63 0.07 -9.92
CA CYS A 24 -16.28 0.56 -10.19
C CYS A 24 -15.78 -0.04 -11.51
N ARG A 25 -15.09 0.73 -12.35
CA ARG A 25 -14.52 0.25 -13.62
C ARG A 25 -13.71 -1.04 -13.44
N GLU A 26 -12.75 -1.03 -12.52
CA GLU A 26 -11.88 -2.19 -12.26
C GLU A 26 -12.60 -3.40 -11.67
N CYS A 27 -13.78 -3.20 -11.06
CA CYS A 27 -14.53 -4.31 -10.49
C CYS A 27 -15.35 -5.03 -11.58
N ILE A 28 -15.96 -4.28 -12.50
CA ILE A 28 -16.84 -4.86 -13.52
C ILE A 28 -16.07 -5.39 -14.73
N SER A 29 -14.83 -4.93 -14.96
CA SER A 29 -14.01 -5.30 -16.13
C SER A 29 -13.76 -6.80 -16.32
N ARG A 30 -13.96 -7.60 -15.27
CA ARG A 30 -13.77 -9.07 -15.27
C ARG A 30 -15.04 -9.86 -15.59
N PHE A 31 -16.18 -9.21 -15.74
CA PHE A 31 -17.47 -9.85 -15.91
C PHE A 31 -18.00 -9.65 -17.34
N GLN A 32 -18.57 -10.70 -17.90
CA GLN A 32 -19.26 -10.66 -19.20
C GLN A 32 -20.76 -10.44 -19.03
N ASP A 33 -21.31 -10.84 -17.88
CA ASP A 33 -22.68 -10.67 -17.47
C ASP A 33 -22.79 -9.76 -16.24
N CYS A 34 -23.87 -8.99 -16.17
CA CYS A 34 -24.11 -8.03 -15.11
C CYS A 34 -24.36 -8.75 -13.79
N PRO A 35 -23.51 -8.60 -12.76
CA PRO A 35 -23.64 -9.35 -11.51
C PRO A 35 -24.92 -9.06 -10.71
N LEU A 36 -25.62 -7.97 -11.01
CA LEU A 36 -26.89 -7.59 -10.38
C LEU A 36 -28.12 -8.21 -11.03
N CYS A 37 -28.14 -8.39 -12.36
CA CYS A 37 -29.34 -8.84 -13.07
C CYS A 37 -29.13 -10.02 -14.03
N GLY A 38 -27.89 -10.48 -14.21
CA GLY A 38 -27.53 -11.60 -15.08
C GLY A 38 -27.64 -11.32 -16.58
N ARG A 39 -27.82 -10.05 -16.98
CA ARG A 39 -27.85 -9.65 -18.40
C ARG A 39 -26.43 -9.50 -18.93
N ASP A 40 -26.18 -9.96 -20.15
CA ASP A 40 -24.92 -9.73 -20.86
C ASP A 40 -24.57 -8.24 -20.92
N ILE A 41 -23.29 -7.95 -20.71
CA ILE A 41 -22.71 -6.61 -20.77
C ILE A 41 -22.19 -6.38 -22.18
N ASP A 42 -22.88 -5.53 -22.93
CA ASP A 42 -22.47 -5.18 -24.30
C ASP A 42 -21.25 -4.25 -24.27
N ASN A 43 -21.28 -3.25 -23.39
CA ASN A 43 -20.19 -2.34 -23.13
C ASN A 43 -20.28 -1.75 -21.70
N VAL A 44 -19.22 -1.02 -21.31
CA VAL A 44 -19.13 -0.33 -20.02
C VAL A 44 -18.80 1.14 -20.28
N GLU A 45 -19.71 2.02 -19.89
CA GLU A 45 -19.62 3.46 -20.18
C GLU A 45 -19.36 4.27 -18.92
N THR A 46 -18.57 5.35 -19.03
CA THR A 46 -18.28 6.25 -17.92
C THR A 46 -19.54 6.99 -17.49
N ASP A 47 -19.88 6.93 -16.20
CA ASP A 47 -21.00 7.67 -15.62
C ASP A 47 -20.47 8.87 -14.81
N ALA A 48 -20.31 10.00 -15.52
CA ALA A 48 -19.82 11.23 -14.93
C ALA A 48 -20.75 11.80 -13.84
N ALA A 49 -22.06 11.58 -13.94
CA ALA A 49 -23.03 12.07 -12.96
C ALA A 49 -22.91 11.30 -11.64
N CYS A 50 -22.78 9.97 -11.72
CA CYS A 50 -22.48 9.12 -10.58
C CYS A 50 -21.13 9.51 -9.96
N GLN A 51 -20.08 9.66 -10.78
CA GLN A 51 -18.76 10.03 -10.28
C GLN A 51 -18.76 11.42 -9.62
N GLY A 52 -19.50 12.39 -10.16
CA GLY A 52 -19.70 13.70 -9.53
C GLY A 52 -20.33 13.58 -8.15
N THR A 53 -21.39 12.78 -8.02
CA THR A 53 -22.07 12.57 -6.73
C THR A 53 -21.15 11.88 -5.70
N VAL A 54 -20.31 10.95 -6.14
CA VAL A 54 -19.28 10.32 -5.31
C VAL A 54 -18.23 11.34 -4.86
N ASN A 55 -17.73 12.18 -5.78
CA ASN A 55 -16.75 13.20 -5.44
C ASN A 55 -17.30 14.22 -4.43
N ASP A 56 -18.56 14.64 -4.59
CA ASP A 56 -19.25 15.52 -3.64
C ASP A 56 -19.44 14.86 -2.27
N PHE A 57 -19.63 13.54 -2.23
CA PHE A 57 -19.65 12.78 -0.99
C PHE A 57 -18.26 12.81 -0.33
N ILE A 58 -17.21 12.46 -1.08
CA ILE A 58 -15.83 12.45 -0.58
C ILE A 58 -15.45 13.83 -0.04
N ASN A 59 -15.69 14.90 -0.79
CA ASN A 59 -15.34 16.26 -0.39
C ASN A 59 -16.09 16.69 0.88
N ARG A 60 -17.36 16.32 1.03
CA ARG A 60 -18.13 16.64 2.25
C ARG A 60 -17.63 15.89 3.48
N HIS A 61 -17.22 14.64 3.33
CA HIS A 61 -16.76 13.81 4.45
C HIS A 61 -15.27 14.00 4.76
N ALA A 62 -14.46 14.40 3.78
CA ALA A 62 -13.07 14.77 3.96
C ALA A 62 -12.89 15.96 4.94
N HIS A 63 -13.90 16.82 5.08
CA HIS A 63 -13.84 17.97 5.96
C HIS A 63 -14.60 17.78 7.30
N GLN A 64 -14.99 16.56 7.64
CA GLN A 64 -15.66 16.26 8.91
C GLN A 64 -14.67 15.79 9.99
N GLU A 65 -14.72 16.41 11.16
CA GLU A 65 -13.99 15.95 12.34
C GLU A 65 -14.58 14.61 12.82
N VAL A 66 -13.78 13.55 12.83
CA VAL A 66 -14.20 12.26 13.38
C VAL A 66 -13.92 12.25 14.88
N PRO A 67 -14.91 11.98 15.76
CA PRO A 67 -14.66 11.86 17.19
C PRO A 67 -13.78 10.64 17.47
N ASN A 68 -12.65 10.86 18.14
CA ASN A 68 -11.64 9.83 18.40
C ASN A 68 -12.20 8.72 19.31
N GLY A 69 -12.33 7.50 18.78
CA GLY A 69 -12.65 6.31 19.56
C GLY A 69 -11.39 5.67 20.12
N HIS A 70 -10.99 6.09 21.33
CA HIS A 70 -9.97 5.49 22.21
C HIS A 70 -8.49 5.60 21.80
N SER A 71 -7.85 6.74 22.08
CA SER A 71 -6.57 6.84 22.82
C SER A 71 -6.14 8.31 22.94
N ASN A 72 -5.60 8.69 24.10
CA ASN A 72 -5.26 10.07 24.47
C ASN A 72 -4.24 10.75 23.53
N GLY A 73 -4.66 11.80 22.84
CA GLY A 73 -3.80 12.79 22.16
C GLY A 73 -4.63 13.79 21.34
N PRO A 74 -4.31 15.10 21.32
CA PRO A 74 -5.07 16.08 20.56
C PRO A 74 -4.51 16.19 19.14
N VAL A 75 -5.00 15.36 18.21
CA VAL A 75 -4.92 15.67 16.78
C VAL A 75 -6.22 15.22 16.11
N SER A 76 -7.11 16.18 15.84
CA SER A 76 -8.20 16.05 14.88
C SER A 76 -7.55 15.99 13.49
N GLU A 77 -7.30 14.79 12.96
CA GLU A 77 -6.78 14.65 11.59
C GLU A 77 -7.93 14.92 10.63
N VAL A 78 -7.93 16.10 10.00
CA VAL A 78 -8.85 16.42 8.89
C VAL A 78 -8.61 15.37 7.80
N GLN A 79 -9.60 14.53 7.50
CA GLN A 79 -9.48 13.49 6.47
C GLN A 79 -9.27 14.13 5.10
N THR A 80 -8.05 14.35 4.63
CA THR A 80 -7.86 14.86 3.26
C THR A 80 -8.46 13.88 2.24
N PRO A 81 -8.85 14.33 1.02
CA PRO A 81 -9.26 13.41 -0.03
C PRO A 81 -8.24 12.27 -0.26
N ALA A 82 -6.95 12.55 -0.10
CA ALA A 82 -5.90 11.54 -0.14
C ALA A 82 -6.03 10.49 0.97
N ALA A 83 -6.27 10.91 2.23
CA ALA A 83 -6.50 10.00 3.35
C ALA A 83 -7.75 9.13 3.10
N PHE A 84 -8.82 9.71 2.55
CA PHE A 84 -10.02 8.95 2.21
C PHE A 84 -9.74 7.86 1.16
N PHE A 85 -8.97 8.17 0.11
CA PHE A 85 -8.57 7.17 -0.88
C PHE A 85 -7.59 6.12 -0.32
N LEU A 86 -6.73 6.50 0.63
CA LEU A 86 -5.89 5.56 1.35
C LEU A 86 -6.74 4.53 2.10
N ASP A 87 -7.71 4.97 2.91
CA ASP A 87 -8.59 4.09 3.68
C ASP A 87 -9.37 3.12 2.77
N LEU A 88 -9.93 3.62 1.67
CA LEU A 88 -10.63 2.77 0.70
C LEU A 88 -9.68 1.80 -0.02
N GLY A 89 -8.46 2.23 -0.32
CA GLY A 89 -7.41 1.40 -0.91
C GLY A 89 -7.01 0.25 0.01
N LEU A 90 -6.71 0.55 1.28
CA LEU A 90 -6.36 -0.44 2.31
C LEU A 90 -7.52 -1.39 2.60
N THR A 91 -8.76 -0.90 2.64
CA THR A 91 -9.96 -1.75 2.78
C THR A 91 -10.09 -2.72 1.60
N SER A 92 -9.83 -2.24 0.38
CA SER A 92 -9.87 -3.09 -0.83
C SER A 92 -8.75 -4.12 -0.82
N LEU A 93 -7.56 -3.75 -0.34
CA LEU A 93 -6.41 -4.63 -0.16
C LEU A 93 -6.72 -5.75 0.86
N ALA A 94 -7.30 -5.40 2.01
CA ALA A 94 -7.75 -6.37 3.03
C ALA A 94 -8.82 -7.33 2.46
N GLY A 95 -9.70 -6.81 1.60
CA GLY A 95 -10.68 -7.60 0.83
C GLY A 95 -10.09 -8.41 -0.33
N ARG A 96 -8.76 -8.41 -0.53
CA ARG A 96 -8.04 -9.06 -1.64
C ARG A 96 -8.51 -8.62 -3.03
N ASN A 97 -9.07 -7.42 -3.12
CA ASN A 97 -9.45 -6.81 -4.39
C ASN A 97 -8.30 -5.92 -4.88
N TYR A 98 -7.23 -6.56 -5.35
CA TYR A 98 -5.95 -5.91 -5.63
C TYR A 98 -6.02 -4.89 -6.77
N SER A 99 -6.81 -5.11 -7.82
CA SER A 99 -6.98 -4.13 -8.91
C SER A 99 -7.68 -2.87 -8.41
N ALA A 100 -8.76 -3.05 -7.65
CA ALA A 100 -9.50 -1.92 -7.11
C ALA A 100 -8.75 -1.22 -5.95
N ALA A 101 -7.88 -1.94 -5.24
CA ALA A 101 -6.95 -1.36 -4.26
C ALA A 101 -5.90 -0.50 -4.96
N LEU A 102 -5.22 -1.05 -5.97
CA LEU A 102 -4.20 -0.34 -6.75
C LEU A 102 -4.75 0.96 -7.35
N ALA A 103 -5.91 0.91 -8.02
CA ALA A 103 -6.49 2.10 -8.65
C ALA A 103 -6.83 3.22 -7.64
N ARG A 104 -7.22 2.85 -6.42
CA ARG A 104 -7.50 3.82 -5.33
C ARG A 104 -6.22 4.37 -4.71
N LEU A 105 -5.20 3.53 -4.52
CA LEU A 105 -3.88 3.94 -4.05
C LEU A 105 -3.20 4.86 -5.07
N ASP A 106 -3.36 4.62 -6.37
CA ASP A 106 -2.89 5.53 -7.42
C ASP A 106 -3.54 6.91 -7.30
N ARG A 107 -4.85 6.97 -7.02
CA ARG A 107 -5.52 8.26 -6.81
C ARG A 107 -5.04 8.94 -5.53
N CYS A 108 -4.82 8.18 -4.46
CA CYS A 108 -4.21 8.69 -3.23
C CYS A 108 -2.82 9.32 -3.52
N ARG A 109 -1.95 8.59 -4.23
CA ARG A 109 -0.62 9.04 -4.63
C ARG A 109 -0.68 10.33 -5.44
N GLN A 110 -1.56 10.40 -6.45
CA GLN A 110 -1.76 11.62 -7.25
C GLN A 110 -2.14 12.82 -6.38
N LEU A 111 -3.11 12.64 -5.47
CA LEU A 111 -3.55 13.73 -4.58
C LEU A 111 -2.44 14.18 -3.63
N LEU A 112 -1.62 13.25 -3.13
CA LEU A 112 -0.47 13.60 -2.28
C LEU A 112 0.59 14.41 -3.06
N LEU A 113 0.84 14.05 -4.32
CA LEU A 113 1.74 14.79 -5.21
C LEU A 113 1.17 16.16 -5.61
N GLU A 114 -0.15 16.29 -5.73
CA GLU A 114 -0.83 17.58 -5.99
C GLU A 114 -0.80 18.51 -4.76
N GLN A 115 -0.73 17.95 -3.54
CA GLN A 115 -0.80 18.69 -2.26
C GLN A 115 0.56 19.21 -1.75
N GLY A 116 1.69 18.76 -2.31
CA GLY A 116 3.03 19.13 -1.85
C GLY A 116 4.07 19.16 -2.98
N ASP A 117 5.29 19.61 -2.67
CA ASP A 117 6.43 19.47 -3.59
C ASP A 117 6.63 17.99 -3.92
N ALA A 118 6.37 17.60 -5.17
CA ALA A 118 6.50 16.22 -5.64
C ALA A 118 7.89 15.61 -5.38
N ASP A 119 8.90 16.46 -5.20
CA ASP A 119 10.29 16.09 -4.92
C ASP A 119 10.61 15.88 -3.43
N ARG A 120 9.69 16.19 -2.50
CA ARG A 120 9.96 16.04 -1.07
C ARG A 120 9.61 14.63 -0.58
N PRO A 121 10.54 13.95 0.09
CA PRO A 121 10.25 12.67 0.74
C PRO A 121 9.09 12.78 1.72
N SER A 122 8.14 11.86 1.62
CA SER A 122 6.94 11.84 2.45
C SER A 122 6.68 10.42 2.94
N VAL A 123 6.55 10.26 4.26
CA VAL A 123 6.22 8.97 4.89
C VAL A 123 4.89 8.43 4.34
N LYS A 124 3.91 9.32 4.11
CA LYS A 124 2.60 8.95 3.52
C LYS A 124 2.76 8.43 2.09
N LEU A 125 3.56 9.09 1.24
CA LEU A 125 3.86 8.59 -0.11
C LEU A 125 4.60 7.24 -0.05
N GLY A 126 5.57 7.11 0.85
CA GLY A 126 6.32 5.87 1.03
C GLY A 126 5.43 4.69 1.42
N ALA A 127 4.48 4.89 2.33
CA ALA A 127 3.52 3.86 2.74
C ALA A 127 2.53 3.48 1.61
N VAL A 128 2.06 4.48 0.84
CA VAL A 128 1.21 4.25 -0.34
C VAL A 128 1.96 3.42 -1.39
N CYS A 129 3.21 3.78 -1.70
CA CYS A 129 4.03 3.05 -2.65
C CYS A 129 4.29 1.60 -2.19
N GLY A 130 4.55 1.38 -0.90
CA GLY A 130 4.67 0.01 -0.36
C GLY A 130 3.40 -0.81 -0.58
N SER A 131 2.23 -0.22 -0.37
CA SER A 131 0.93 -0.87 -0.58
C SER A 131 0.63 -1.10 -2.08
N GLN A 132 1.05 -0.20 -2.97
CA GLN A 132 0.97 -0.40 -4.42
C GLN A 132 1.86 -1.56 -4.88
N GLY A 133 3.06 -1.68 -4.30
CA GLY A 133 3.95 -2.81 -4.51
C GLY A 133 3.29 -4.13 -4.13
N ASP A 134 2.59 -4.17 -2.98
CA ASP A 134 1.84 -5.35 -2.53
C ASP A 134 0.71 -5.72 -3.48
N CYS A 135 -0.06 -4.75 -3.96
CA CYS A 135 -1.08 -4.99 -4.97
C CYS A 135 -0.48 -5.54 -6.26
N SER A 136 0.61 -4.92 -6.73
CA SER A 136 1.31 -5.30 -7.97
C SER A 136 1.84 -6.75 -7.88
N MET A 137 2.41 -7.14 -6.74
CA MET A 137 2.84 -8.52 -6.48
C MET A 137 1.69 -9.52 -6.62
N GLN A 138 0.54 -9.22 -6.02
CA GLN A 138 -0.63 -10.11 -6.06
C GLN A 138 -1.29 -10.16 -7.45
N LEU A 139 -1.09 -9.14 -8.28
CA LEU A 139 -1.49 -9.11 -9.68
C LEU A 139 -0.48 -9.76 -10.63
N GLY A 140 0.67 -10.25 -10.12
CA GLY A 140 1.74 -10.85 -10.94
C GLY A 140 2.60 -9.83 -11.68
N GLN A 141 2.46 -8.53 -11.36
CA GLN A 141 3.18 -7.42 -11.97
C GLN A 141 4.51 -7.20 -11.24
N MET A 142 5.44 -8.15 -11.38
CA MET A 142 6.69 -8.16 -10.63
C MET A 142 7.58 -6.93 -10.87
N GLN A 143 7.60 -6.40 -12.11
CA GLN A 143 8.41 -5.22 -12.45
C GLN A 143 7.84 -3.96 -11.79
N ASP A 144 6.51 -3.78 -11.85
CA ASP A 144 5.82 -2.66 -11.20
C ASP A 144 5.95 -2.74 -9.68
N ALA A 145 5.87 -3.95 -9.11
CA ALA A 145 6.12 -4.17 -7.69
C ALA A 145 7.52 -3.72 -7.27
N ALA A 146 8.56 -4.10 -8.02
CA ALA A 146 9.93 -3.67 -7.75
C ALA A 146 10.07 -2.15 -7.77
N ALA A 147 9.45 -1.49 -8.75
CA ALA A 147 9.47 -0.04 -8.87
C ALA A 147 8.79 0.64 -7.68
N HIS A 148 7.59 0.20 -7.31
CA HIS A 148 6.86 0.74 -6.15
C HIS A 148 7.60 0.51 -4.82
N TYR A 149 8.24 -0.65 -4.62
CA TYR A 149 9.04 -0.87 -3.40
C TYR A 149 10.28 0.02 -3.35
N ARG A 150 10.94 0.29 -4.48
CA ARG A 150 12.07 1.23 -4.54
C ARG A 150 11.63 2.65 -4.22
N GLU A 151 10.53 3.12 -4.82
CA GLU A 151 9.95 4.43 -4.53
C GLU A 151 9.56 4.55 -3.04
N SER A 152 9.00 3.48 -2.47
CA SER A 152 8.72 3.38 -1.03
C SER A 152 9.98 3.55 -0.17
N ILE A 153 11.05 2.84 -0.52
CA ILE A 153 12.35 2.92 0.18
C ILE A 153 12.94 4.33 0.09
N ASP A 154 12.89 4.95 -1.08
CA ASP A 154 13.45 6.29 -1.31
C ASP A 154 12.73 7.34 -0.44
N HIS A 155 11.41 7.27 -0.35
CA HIS A 155 10.65 8.17 0.53
C HIS A 155 10.89 7.90 2.03
N LEU A 156 10.91 6.63 2.44
CA LEU A 156 10.96 6.25 3.86
C LEU A 156 12.37 6.37 4.46
N SER A 157 13.42 6.17 3.66
CA SER A 157 14.82 6.33 4.09
C SER A 157 15.21 7.76 4.44
N GLN A 158 14.43 8.73 3.99
CA GLN A 158 14.64 10.16 4.23
C GLN A 158 13.70 10.73 5.31
N ALA A 159 12.92 9.87 5.98
CA ALA A 159 12.05 10.28 7.07
C ALA A 159 12.88 10.81 8.26
N PRO A 160 12.46 11.92 8.90
CA PRO A 160 13.17 12.45 10.07
C PRO A 160 13.11 11.45 11.23
N GLU A 161 14.25 11.18 11.86
CA GLU A 161 14.34 10.35 13.06
C GLU A 161 14.09 11.19 14.34
N PRO A 162 13.42 10.64 15.37
CA PRO A 162 12.88 9.28 15.45
C PRO A 162 11.52 9.16 14.75
N ASN A 163 11.35 8.12 13.93
CA ASN A 163 10.05 7.75 13.35
C ASN A 163 9.97 6.23 13.18
N THR A 164 9.50 5.56 14.23
CA THR A 164 9.41 4.09 14.29
C THR A 164 8.53 3.52 13.18
N GLU A 165 7.37 4.13 12.92
CA GLU A 165 6.45 3.68 11.87
C GLU A 165 7.09 3.74 10.48
N ALA A 166 7.78 4.84 10.15
CA ALA A 166 8.47 4.98 8.87
C ALA A 166 9.62 3.98 8.73
N GLN A 167 10.39 3.75 9.80
CA GLN A 167 11.47 2.77 9.80
C GLN A 167 10.95 1.34 9.70
N GLN A 168 9.84 0.99 10.37
CA GLN A 168 9.18 -0.30 10.22
C GLN A 168 8.70 -0.51 8.78
N ALA A 169 7.99 0.46 8.20
CA ALA A 169 7.56 0.41 6.81
C ALA A 169 8.75 0.27 5.84
N LEU A 170 9.86 0.99 6.09
CA LEU A 170 11.09 0.89 5.30
C LEU A 170 11.64 -0.55 5.30
N THR A 171 11.67 -1.20 6.47
CA THR A 171 12.16 -2.58 6.58
C THR A 171 11.27 -3.58 5.85
N VAL A 172 9.96 -3.34 5.84
CA VAL A 172 8.99 -4.17 5.10
C VAL A 172 9.23 -4.03 3.59
N SER A 173 9.38 -2.82 3.07
CA SER A 173 9.67 -2.59 1.64
C SER A 173 11.03 -3.15 1.22
N LEU A 174 12.07 -2.99 2.04
CA LEU A 174 13.39 -3.60 1.80
C LEU A 174 13.29 -5.13 1.74
N ASN A 175 12.61 -5.75 2.71
CA ASN A 175 12.44 -7.20 2.72
C ASN A 175 11.70 -7.72 1.48
N LYS A 176 10.62 -7.03 1.07
CA LYS A 176 9.85 -7.43 -0.12
C LYS A 176 10.65 -7.26 -1.41
N LEU A 177 11.46 -6.20 -1.52
CA LEU A 177 12.36 -6.01 -2.65
C LEU A 177 13.47 -7.09 -2.67
N GLY A 178 14.03 -7.44 -1.51
CA GLY A 178 14.99 -8.52 -1.37
C GLY A 178 14.41 -9.89 -1.75
N ASP A 179 13.18 -10.18 -1.30
CA ASP A 179 12.45 -11.40 -1.67
C ASP A 179 12.28 -11.47 -3.19
N LEU A 180 11.89 -10.36 -3.82
CA LEU A 180 11.72 -10.30 -5.27
C LEU A 180 13.04 -10.54 -6.02
N ALA A 181 14.15 -9.94 -5.57
CA ALA A 181 15.47 -10.18 -6.15
C ALA A 181 15.90 -11.65 -6.01
N TYR A 182 15.64 -12.25 -4.84
CA TYR A 182 15.93 -13.66 -4.57
C TYR A 182 15.15 -14.57 -5.52
N TRP A 183 13.84 -14.33 -5.70
CA TRP A 183 12.99 -15.06 -6.64
C TRP A 183 13.44 -14.92 -8.10
N GLN A 184 14.03 -13.77 -8.47
CA GLN A 184 14.57 -13.53 -9.81
C GLN A 184 15.97 -14.14 -10.02
N GLY A 185 16.57 -14.72 -8.98
CA GLY A 185 17.90 -15.32 -9.02
C GLY A 185 19.04 -14.32 -8.81
N ASP A 186 18.75 -13.04 -8.58
CA ASP A 186 19.75 -12.04 -8.18
C ASP A 186 19.97 -12.11 -6.66
N VAL A 187 20.59 -13.21 -6.23
CA VAL A 187 20.80 -13.51 -4.82
C VAL A 187 21.75 -12.50 -4.17
N GLN A 188 22.68 -11.93 -4.93
CA GLN A 188 23.58 -10.89 -4.43
C GLN A 188 22.80 -9.61 -4.11
N ALA A 189 21.93 -9.14 -5.01
CA ALA A 189 21.08 -7.99 -4.72
C ALA A 189 20.11 -8.27 -3.56
N ALA A 190 19.58 -9.50 -3.45
CA ALA A 190 18.75 -9.91 -2.33
C ALA A 190 19.49 -9.80 -1.00
N ARG A 191 20.69 -10.39 -0.92
CA ARG A 191 21.58 -10.33 0.25
C ARG A 191 21.83 -8.90 0.69
N ASP A 192 22.26 -8.03 -0.23
CA ASP A 192 22.57 -6.64 0.06
C ASP A 192 21.34 -5.87 0.57
N THR A 193 20.16 -6.20 0.05
CA THR A 193 18.89 -5.59 0.47
C THR A 193 18.44 -6.10 1.85
N TYR A 194 18.56 -7.40 2.12
CA TYR A 194 18.29 -7.97 3.45
C TYR A 194 19.24 -7.41 4.52
N HIS A 195 20.51 -7.22 4.17
CA HIS A 195 21.47 -6.59 5.08
C HIS A 195 21.06 -5.16 5.44
N LYS A 196 20.60 -4.36 4.47
CA LYS A 196 20.04 -3.01 4.75
C LYS A 196 18.84 -3.07 5.69
N ALA A 197 17.91 -4.02 5.48
CA ALA A 197 16.76 -4.20 6.36
C ALA A 197 17.17 -4.57 7.79
N LEU A 198 18.17 -5.46 7.93
CA LEU A 198 18.72 -5.87 9.22
C LEU A 198 19.30 -4.68 9.99
N MET A 199 20.10 -3.83 9.32
CA MET A 199 20.70 -2.64 9.96
C MET A 199 19.64 -1.70 10.53
N VAL A 200 18.53 -1.48 9.82
CA VAL A 200 17.44 -0.62 10.32
C VAL A 200 16.73 -1.27 11.51
N ARG A 201 16.47 -2.58 11.46
CA ARG A 201 15.84 -3.33 12.57
C ARG A 201 16.70 -3.39 13.82
N GLN A 202 18.01 -3.50 13.67
CA GLN A 202 18.95 -3.44 14.79
C GLN A 202 18.90 -2.08 15.48
N LYS A 203 18.94 -0.98 14.72
CA LYS A 203 18.79 0.38 15.27
C LYS A 203 17.45 0.55 16.00
N LEU A 204 16.35 0.05 15.44
CA LEU A 204 15.04 0.07 16.07
C LEU A 204 15.03 -0.70 17.40
N LEU A 205 15.63 -1.89 17.43
CA LEU A 205 15.72 -2.71 18.63
C LEU A 205 16.58 -2.04 19.71
N GLU A 206 17.72 -1.47 19.34
CA GLU A 206 18.60 -0.72 20.26
C GLU A 206 17.87 0.50 20.85
N ALA A 207 17.13 1.24 20.02
CA ALA A 207 16.34 2.38 20.48
C ALA A 207 15.20 1.95 21.42
N SER A 208 14.52 0.85 21.12
CA SER A 208 13.50 0.26 22.00
C SER A 208 14.11 -0.15 23.34
N GLN A 209 15.27 -0.83 23.34
CA GLN A 209 15.99 -1.28 24.55
C GLN A 209 16.47 -0.14 25.44
N ALA A 210 16.73 1.03 24.86
CA ALA A 210 17.06 2.22 25.63
C ALA A 210 15.82 2.89 26.26
N ASP A 211 14.61 2.54 25.81
CA ASP A 211 13.33 3.04 26.32
C ASP A 211 12.62 1.96 27.16
N ASP A 212 12.79 2.05 28.49
CA ASP A 212 12.19 1.17 29.50
C ASP A 212 10.65 1.08 29.44
N SER A 213 9.98 2.01 28.73
CA SER A 213 8.52 2.02 28.58
C SER A 213 8.02 1.24 27.36
N SER A 214 8.92 0.86 26.45
CA SER A 214 8.53 0.22 25.18
C SER A 214 8.20 -1.27 25.38
N THR A 215 7.05 -1.72 24.88
CA THR A 215 6.62 -3.13 24.94
C THR A 215 6.94 -3.90 23.65
N GLU A 216 7.50 -3.23 22.63
CA GLU A 216 7.71 -3.76 21.28
C GLU A 216 9.00 -4.57 21.09
N HIS A 217 9.86 -4.63 22.11
CA HIS A 217 11.14 -5.36 22.13
C HIS A 217 11.07 -6.76 21.53
N ALA A 218 10.06 -7.54 21.92
CA ALA A 218 9.91 -8.91 21.48
C ALA A 218 9.61 -9.00 19.97
N GLY A 219 8.78 -8.09 19.45
CA GLY A 219 8.47 -8.01 18.02
C GLY A 219 9.70 -7.64 17.20
N LEU A 220 10.44 -6.62 17.63
CA LEU A 220 11.67 -6.17 16.97
C LEU A 220 12.76 -7.25 16.99
N ALA A 221 12.88 -8.01 18.08
CA ALA A 221 13.82 -9.14 18.15
C ALA A 221 13.45 -10.26 17.17
N VAL A 222 12.16 -10.58 17.02
CA VAL A 222 11.68 -11.54 16.01
C VAL A 222 11.99 -11.03 14.60
N ASP A 223 11.77 -9.74 14.33
CA ASP A 223 12.08 -9.14 13.04
C ASP A 223 13.57 -9.19 12.69
N VAL A 224 14.45 -8.92 13.66
CA VAL A 224 15.90 -9.09 13.50
C VAL A 224 16.25 -10.54 13.19
N ALA A 225 15.66 -11.51 13.90
CA ALA A 225 15.89 -12.93 13.65
C ALA A 225 15.44 -13.36 12.25
N VAL A 226 14.29 -12.86 11.77
CA VAL A 226 13.82 -13.11 10.39
C VAL A 226 14.80 -12.55 9.36
N SER A 227 15.30 -11.33 9.56
CA SER A 227 16.29 -10.73 8.64
C SER A 227 17.60 -11.52 8.62
N LEU A 228 18.07 -12.01 9.77
CA LEU A 228 19.25 -12.87 9.85
C LEU A 228 19.04 -14.20 9.10
N GLY A 229 17.89 -14.84 9.26
CA GLY A 229 17.55 -16.08 8.55
C GLY A 229 17.61 -15.89 7.03
N LYS A 230 16.99 -14.83 6.52
CA LYS A 230 17.02 -14.50 5.08
C LYS A 230 18.43 -14.22 4.56
N LEU A 231 19.26 -13.54 5.35
CA LEU A 231 20.65 -13.26 4.99
C LEU A 231 21.49 -14.55 4.93
N MET A 232 21.34 -15.43 5.94
CA MET A 232 22.03 -16.72 5.98
C MET A 232 21.63 -17.63 4.82
N ASP A 233 20.37 -17.61 4.41
CA ASP A 233 19.90 -18.38 3.26
C ASP A 233 20.49 -17.84 1.94
N ALA A 234 20.54 -16.51 1.77
CA ALA A 234 21.20 -15.89 0.63
C ALA A 234 22.71 -16.19 0.59
N ASP A 235 23.40 -16.12 1.73
CA ASP A 235 24.83 -16.43 1.85
C ASP A 235 25.13 -17.87 1.43
N LYS A 236 24.35 -18.84 1.92
CA LYS A 236 24.51 -20.26 1.53
C LYS A 236 24.37 -20.49 0.03
N VAL A 237 23.42 -19.82 -0.61
CA VAL A 237 23.21 -19.95 -2.06
C VAL A 237 24.39 -19.36 -2.82
N LEU A 238 24.92 -18.21 -2.38
CA LEU A 238 26.10 -17.60 -3.01
C LEU A 238 27.36 -18.45 -2.84
N GLU A 239 27.57 -19.05 -1.66
CA GLU A 239 28.67 -19.98 -1.41
C GLU A 239 28.59 -21.22 -2.32
N ALA A 240 27.38 -21.74 -2.54
CA ALA A 240 27.15 -22.90 -3.41
C ALA A 240 27.39 -22.62 -4.90
N VAL A 241 27.18 -21.37 -5.36
CA VAL A 241 27.44 -20.94 -6.75
C VAL A 241 28.91 -20.59 -6.99
N GLY A 242 29.65 -20.25 -5.93
CA GLY A 242 31.09 -19.96 -5.97
C GLY A 242 32.02 -21.18 -5.94
N CYS A 243 31.47 -22.39 -5.81
CA CYS A 243 32.19 -23.68 -5.86
C CYS A 243 32.04 -24.35 -7.23
#